data_AF-A0A2W6E5P4-F1
#
_entry.id   AF-A0A2W6E5P4-F1
#
_cell.length_a   1.000
_cell.length_b   1.000
_cell.length_c   1.000
_cell.angle_alpha   90.00
_cell.angle_beta   90.00
_cell.angle_gamma   90.00
#
_symmetry.space_group_name_H-M   'P 1'
#
loop_
_entity.id
_entity.type
_entity.pdbx_description
1 polymer ?
#
loop_
_entity_poly.entity_id
_entity_poly.type
_entity_poly.pdbx_seq_one_letter_code
_entity_poly.pdbx_strand_id
1 'polypeptide(L)'
;MSDRRRDRDLWNLELAAAAELAGRASDVTLVAHVQPDADALGSALALGMALRQRGATVRVTFGEPGQTPQSLRALDVADLIVSPEQVPARPELLVALDTASRSRLGCLADRVDTAGAVLVIDHHATNGGFGTHHLVDAGAEATAVLVLELLDELEIPLDEPIARCLYAGLVTDTSCFRRADPGTHAIAARLLTAGVDPDATTRELLDTHPFGWLAMLGAVLGRARFEPASAQGLGLVHTTVRLADTVGLRREEVESVVDLVRTTSEAEVAAVVKEAGPDRWAVSLRAKQRLDVSAAAAEFGGGGHRLAAGFAADGSAEDVLDALRRALHRAPLA
;
A
#
# COMPACT_ATOMS: atom_id res chain seq x y z
N MET A 1 -23.19 -13.18 11.53
CA MET A 1 -23.99 -13.12 10.27
C MET A 1 -25.10 -12.06 10.31
N SER A 2 -25.05 -11.03 11.17
CA SER A 2 -26.10 -9.98 11.23
C SER A 2 -25.57 -8.54 11.17
N ASP A 3 -24.36 -8.32 10.66
CA ASP A 3 -23.78 -6.97 10.51
C ASP A 3 -23.45 -6.60 9.05
N ARG A 4 -23.42 -7.59 8.12
CA ARG A 4 -23.11 -7.39 6.69
C ARG A 4 -24.27 -6.91 5.79
N ARG A 5 -25.46 -6.68 6.36
CA ARG A 5 -26.65 -6.20 5.60
C ARG A 5 -26.89 -4.70 5.75
N ARG A 6 -26.37 -4.07 6.80
CA ARG A 6 -26.02 -2.65 6.77
C ARG A 6 -24.70 -2.60 5.98
N ASP A 7 -24.62 -2.14 4.74
CA ASP A 7 -25.64 -1.40 4.01
C ASP A 7 -25.32 -1.51 2.51
N ARG A 8 -25.67 -2.65 1.90
CA ARG A 8 -25.38 -2.87 0.47
C ARG A 8 -26.10 -1.83 -0.40
N ASP A 9 -27.21 -1.28 0.08
CA ASP A 9 -27.94 -0.21 -0.59
C ASP A 9 -27.16 1.12 -0.49
N LEU A 10 -26.60 1.48 0.68
CA LEU A 10 -25.68 2.63 0.76
C LEU A 10 -24.42 2.43 -0.08
N TRP A 11 -23.82 1.23 -0.06
CA TRP A 11 -22.67 0.94 -0.92
C TRP A 11 -22.98 1.15 -2.40
N ASN A 12 -24.11 0.62 -2.87
CA ASN A 12 -24.52 0.82 -4.25
C ASN A 12 -24.78 2.30 -4.58
N LEU A 13 -25.29 3.09 -3.63
CA LEU A 13 -25.47 4.53 -3.80
C LEU A 13 -24.13 5.28 -3.88
N GLU A 14 -23.18 4.94 -3.01
CA GLU A 14 -21.82 5.52 -3.00
C GLU A 14 -21.06 5.14 -4.27
N LEU A 15 -21.16 3.87 -4.70
CA LEU A 15 -20.59 3.36 -5.94
C LEU A 15 -21.17 4.07 -7.17
N ALA A 16 -22.50 4.19 -7.25
CA ALA A 16 -23.16 4.91 -8.34
C ALA A 16 -22.79 6.39 -8.36
N ALA A 17 -22.69 7.05 -7.20
CA ALA A 17 -22.26 8.45 -7.11
C ALA A 17 -20.79 8.63 -7.54
N ALA A 18 -19.90 7.71 -7.14
CA ALA A 18 -18.52 7.69 -7.58
C ALA A 18 -18.39 7.46 -9.09
N ALA A 19 -19.19 6.55 -9.66
CA ALA A 19 -19.26 6.30 -11.09
C ALA A 19 -19.81 7.51 -11.87
N GLU A 20 -20.86 8.17 -11.38
CA GLU A 20 -21.38 9.39 -12.01
C GLU A 20 -20.34 10.52 -12.00
N LEU A 21 -19.66 10.71 -10.88
CA LEU A 21 -18.61 11.72 -10.72
C LEU A 21 -17.43 11.44 -11.65
N ALA A 22 -16.88 10.23 -11.62
CA ALA A 22 -15.73 9.84 -12.44
C ALA A 22 -16.07 9.79 -13.93
N GLY A 23 -17.27 9.32 -14.28
CA GLY A 23 -17.72 9.15 -15.67
C GLY A 23 -18.04 10.46 -16.39
N ARG A 24 -18.29 11.56 -15.65
CA ARG A 24 -18.54 12.90 -16.22
C ARG A 24 -17.29 13.78 -16.28
N ALA A 25 -16.26 13.47 -15.51
CA ALA A 25 -15.07 14.30 -15.41
C ALA A 25 -14.28 14.31 -16.72
N SER A 26 -13.88 15.49 -17.17
CA SER A 26 -13.09 15.65 -18.41
C SER A 26 -11.58 15.68 -18.16
N ASP A 27 -11.16 16.09 -16.96
CA ASP A 27 -9.78 16.12 -16.49
C ASP A 27 -9.68 15.45 -15.11
N VAL A 28 -8.94 14.34 -15.04
CA VAL A 28 -8.83 13.51 -13.84
C VAL A 28 -7.36 13.38 -13.43
N THR A 29 -7.07 13.74 -12.18
CA THR A 29 -5.78 13.48 -11.54
C THR A 29 -5.95 12.37 -10.52
N LEU A 30 -5.31 11.23 -10.73
CA LEU A 30 -5.29 10.12 -9.78
C LEU A 30 -3.99 10.16 -8.97
N VAL A 31 -4.10 10.05 -7.66
CA VAL A 31 -2.98 10.16 -6.72
C VAL A 31 -2.93 8.91 -5.85
N ALA A 32 -1.82 8.17 -5.98
CA ALA A 32 -1.45 7.11 -5.05
C ALA A 32 -0.73 7.70 -3.82
N HIS A 33 -0.68 6.95 -2.73
CA HIS A 33 0.02 7.40 -1.53
C HIS A 33 1.54 7.55 -1.77
N VAL A 34 2.21 8.31 -0.90
CA VAL A 34 3.68 8.40 -0.84
C VAL A 34 4.30 7.02 -0.68
N GLN A 35 5.38 6.77 -1.39
CA GLN A 35 6.04 5.46 -1.51
C GLN A 35 5.03 4.41 -1.97
N PRO A 36 4.45 4.57 -3.17
CA PRO A 36 3.34 3.75 -3.63
C PRO A 36 3.76 2.28 -3.70
N ASP A 37 2.85 1.40 -3.32
CA ASP A 37 2.94 -0.02 -3.59
C ASP A 37 2.11 -0.41 -4.84
N ALA A 38 1.98 -1.71 -5.08
CA ALA A 38 1.28 -2.23 -6.23
C ALA A 38 -0.23 -2.03 -6.15
N ASP A 39 -0.83 -1.93 -4.96
CA ASP A 39 -2.27 -1.69 -4.82
C ASP A 39 -2.61 -0.24 -5.10
N ALA A 40 -1.89 0.69 -4.48
CA ALA A 40 -2.10 2.12 -4.69
C ALA A 40 -1.86 2.54 -6.15
N LEU A 41 -0.70 2.18 -6.72
CA LEU A 41 -0.36 2.58 -8.08
C LEU A 41 -1.10 1.73 -9.13
N GLY A 42 -1.30 0.43 -8.88
CA GLY A 42 -2.06 -0.44 -9.76
C GLY A 42 -3.51 0.01 -9.87
N SER A 43 -4.16 0.31 -8.75
CA SER A 43 -5.52 0.86 -8.72
C SER A 43 -5.62 2.19 -9.49
N ALA A 44 -4.65 3.09 -9.30
CA ALA A 44 -4.62 4.37 -9.98
C ALA A 44 -4.42 4.23 -11.50
N LEU A 45 -3.53 3.34 -11.94
CA LEU A 45 -3.28 3.07 -13.35
C LEU A 45 -4.48 2.38 -14.02
N ALA A 46 -5.10 1.41 -13.35
CA ALA A 46 -6.28 0.71 -13.84
C ALA A 46 -7.44 1.67 -14.11
N LEU A 47 -7.80 2.48 -13.11
CA LEU A 47 -8.85 3.49 -13.25
C LEU A 47 -8.45 4.57 -14.25
N GLY A 48 -7.18 5.00 -14.25
CA GLY A 48 -6.68 5.99 -15.17
C GLY A 48 -6.77 5.56 -16.64
N MET A 49 -6.37 4.32 -16.95
CA MET A 49 -6.49 3.76 -18.31
C MET A 49 -7.96 3.66 -18.74
N ALA A 50 -8.82 3.18 -17.85
CA ALA A 50 -10.27 3.08 -18.09
C ALA A 50 -10.92 4.44 -18.38
N LEU A 51 -10.63 5.46 -17.58
CA LEU A 51 -11.17 6.82 -17.79
C LEU A 51 -10.60 7.47 -19.06
N ARG A 52 -9.34 7.20 -19.39
CA ARG A 52 -8.74 7.67 -20.65
C ARG A 52 -9.41 7.03 -21.87
N GLN A 53 -9.79 5.75 -21.80
CA GLN A 53 -10.56 5.10 -22.87
C GLN A 53 -11.92 5.76 -23.11
N ARG A 54 -12.49 6.42 -22.09
CA ARG A 54 -13.72 7.23 -22.19
C ARG A 54 -13.48 8.67 -22.68
N GLY A 55 -12.24 9.04 -22.96
CA GLY A 55 -11.86 10.35 -23.52
C GLY A 55 -11.47 11.41 -22.49
N ALA A 56 -11.35 11.06 -21.20
CA ALA A 56 -10.85 12.00 -20.20
C ALA A 56 -9.34 12.26 -20.39
N THR A 57 -8.91 13.47 -20.06
CA THR A 57 -7.49 13.77 -19.84
C THR A 57 -7.10 13.21 -18.48
N VAL A 58 -6.18 12.26 -18.46
CA VAL A 58 -5.80 11.52 -17.25
C VAL A 58 -4.32 11.72 -16.92
N ARG A 59 -4.04 11.89 -15.63
CA ARG A 59 -2.70 11.88 -15.06
C ARG A 59 -2.69 10.99 -13.82
N VAL A 60 -1.66 10.16 -13.66
CA VAL A 60 -1.41 9.39 -12.44
C VAL A 60 -0.15 9.94 -11.77
N THR A 61 -0.14 10.08 -10.45
CA THR A 61 1.00 10.63 -9.73
C THR A 61 1.04 10.16 -8.27
N PHE A 62 2.13 10.50 -7.57
CA PHE A 62 2.33 10.22 -6.14
C PHE A 62 3.35 11.22 -5.58
N GLY A 63 3.25 11.56 -4.30
CA GLY A 63 4.00 12.70 -3.73
C GLY A 63 5.52 12.47 -3.61
N GLU A 64 5.95 11.23 -3.40
CA GLU A 64 7.37 10.83 -3.30
C GLU A 64 7.49 9.30 -3.37
N PRO A 65 8.65 8.73 -3.71
CA PRO A 65 9.88 9.40 -4.19
C PRO A 65 9.69 10.00 -5.60
N GLY A 66 10.64 10.80 -6.09
CA GLY A 66 10.53 11.42 -7.43
C GLY A 66 10.65 10.44 -8.62
N GLN A 67 10.70 9.13 -8.37
CA GLN A 67 10.78 8.09 -9.40
C GLN A 67 9.89 6.91 -9.04
N THR A 68 9.24 6.32 -10.04
CA THR A 68 8.43 5.11 -9.86
C THR A 68 9.32 3.94 -9.43
N PRO A 69 8.93 3.20 -8.36
CA PRO A 69 9.59 1.96 -7.96
C PRO A 69 9.77 1.04 -9.17
N GLN A 70 10.94 0.43 -9.31
CA GLN A 70 11.29 -0.26 -10.55
C GLN A 70 10.36 -1.44 -10.83
N SER A 71 9.95 -2.17 -9.78
CA SER A 71 9.01 -3.29 -9.88
C SER A 71 7.62 -2.88 -10.38
N LEU A 72 7.25 -1.60 -10.27
CA LEU A 72 5.93 -1.11 -10.66
C LEU A 72 5.91 -0.46 -12.04
N ARG A 73 7.08 -0.22 -12.66
CA ARG A 73 7.19 0.52 -13.93
C ARG A 73 6.45 -0.16 -15.07
N ALA A 74 6.49 -1.50 -15.14
CA ALA A 74 5.80 -2.22 -16.20
C ALA A 74 4.28 -2.09 -16.15
N LEU A 75 3.69 -1.68 -15.01
CA LEU A 75 2.25 -1.46 -14.91
C LEU A 75 1.80 -0.26 -15.76
N ASP A 76 2.65 0.77 -15.92
CA ASP A 76 2.32 1.97 -16.69
C ASP A 76 2.59 1.80 -18.19
N VAL A 77 1.88 0.88 -18.84
CA VAL A 77 1.96 0.68 -20.31
C VAL A 77 1.32 1.81 -21.11
N ALA A 78 0.70 2.75 -20.41
CA ALA A 78 -0.08 3.83 -20.95
C ALA A 78 0.64 5.18 -20.85
N ASP A 79 1.83 5.24 -20.23
CA ASP A 79 2.58 6.47 -19.96
C ASP A 79 1.71 7.54 -19.25
N LEU A 80 0.93 7.12 -18.25
CA LEU A 80 0.05 7.99 -17.47
C LEU A 80 0.75 8.66 -16.29
N ILE A 81 1.87 8.10 -15.82
CA ILE A 81 2.57 8.63 -14.66
C ILE A 81 3.24 9.96 -15.01
N VAL A 82 2.93 11.00 -14.23
CA VAL A 82 3.52 12.33 -14.34
C VAL A 82 4.18 12.74 -13.04
N SER A 83 5.18 13.62 -13.15
CA SER A 83 5.82 14.25 -12.01
C SER A 83 4.81 15.10 -11.21
N PRO A 84 4.90 15.17 -9.87
CA PRO A 84 3.99 16.00 -9.06
C PRO A 84 3.87 17.46 -9.52
N GLU A 85 4.93 18.02 -10.09
CA GLU A 85 4.97 19.40 -10.61
C GLU A 85 4.10 19.60 -11.86
N GLN A 86 3.73 18.52 -12.56
CA GLN A 86 2.85 18.55 -13.73
C GLN A 86 1.36 18.50 -13.36
N VAL A 87 1.04 18.31 -12.08
CA VAL A 87 -0.34 18.29 -11.59
C VAL A 87 -0.90 19.71 -11.57
N PRO A 88 -2.08 19.96 -12.19
CA PRO A 88 -2.72 21.28 -12.15
C PRO A 88 -2.90 21.78 -10.73
N ALA A 89 -2.72 23.09 -10.51
CA ALA A 89 -2.95 23.70 -9.20
C ALA A 89 -4.41 23.55 -8.72
N ARG A 90 -5.36 23.38 -9.65
CA ARG A 90 -6.80 23.18 -9.41
C ARG A 90 -7.31 22.06 -10.32
N PRO A 91 -7.13 20.78 -9.95
CA PRO A 91 -7.67 19.66 -10.72
C PRO A 91 -9.20 19.74 -10.79
N GLU A 92 -9.81 19.35 -11.90
CA GLU A 92 -11.28 19.22 -11.97
C GLU A 92 -11.74 18.12 -11.02
N LEU A 93 -11.24 16.90 -11.22
CA LEU A 93 -11.40 15.78 -10.30
C LEU A 93 -10.04 15.28 -9.81
N LEU A 94 -9.89 15.22 -8.48
CA LEU A 94 -8.80 14.54 -7.81
C LEU A 94 -9.33 13.19 -7.28
N VAL A 95 -8.69 12.09 -7.64
CA VAL A 95 -9.00 10.76 -7.09
C VAL A 95 -7.83 10.30 -6.25
N ALA A 96 -8.01 10.16 -4.94
CA ALA A 96 -7.00 9.58 -4.06
C ALA A 96 -7.29 8.08 -3.92
N LEU A 97 -6.30 7.24 -4.24
CA LEU A 97 -6.42 5.79 -4.18
C LEU A 97 -5.51 5.22 -3.10
N ASP A 98 -6.05 4.27 -2.36
CA ASP A 98 -5.34 3.56 -1.30
C ASP A 98 -4.70 4.50 -0.28
N THR A 99 -5.43 5.54 0.10
CA THR A 99 -4.90 6.64 0.90
C THR A 99 -5.85 6.94 2.06
N ALA A 100 -5.48 6.46 3.25
CA ALA A 100 -6.27 6.64 4.47
C ALA A 100 -6.30 8.07 5.02
N SER A 101 -5.32 8.92 4.66
CA SER A 101 -5.23 10.28 5.20
C SER A 101 -4.57 11.24 4.23
N ARG A 102 -4.95 12.51 4.34
CA ARG A 102 -4.42 13.60 3.49
C ARG A 102 -2.89 13.72 3.52
N SER A 103 -2.24 13.44 4.66
CA SER A 103 -0.78 13.50 4.78
C SER A 103 -0.07 12.47 3.89
N ARG A 104 -0.72 11.36 3.57
CA ARG A 104 -0.19 10.31 2.69
C ARG A 104 -0.16 10.74 1.22
N LEU A 105 -0.70 11.89 0.85
CA LEU A 105 -0.54 12.48 -0.48
C LEU A 105 0.79 13.25 -0.64
N GLY A 106 1.52 13.48 0.47
CA GLY A 106 2.81 14.17 0.44
C GLY A 106 2.70 15.61 -0.06
N CYS A 107 3.57 15.98 -1.02
CA CYS A 107 3.60 17.31 -1.61
C CYS A 107 2.33 17.69 -2.39
N LEU A 108 1.44 16.72 -2.68
CA LEU A 108 0.17 16.91 -3.37
C LEU A 108 -1.01 17.12 -2.43
N ALA A 109 -0.78 17.12 -1.11
CA ALA A 109 -1.84 17.25 -0.11
C ALA A 109 -2.62 18.58 -0.24
N ASP A 110 -2.03 19.64 -0.77
CA ASP A 110 -2.68 20.92 -1.01
C ASP A 110 -3.76 20.85 -2.11
N ARG A 111 -3.65 19.90 -3.05
CA ARG A 111 -4.64 19.69 -4.13
C ARG A 111 -6.02 19.31 -3.62
N VAL A 112 -6.11 18.74 -2.42
CA VAL A 112 -7.39 18.42 -1.78
C VAL A 112 -8.23 19.69 -1.56
N ASP A 113 -7.62 20.83 -1.26
CA ASP A 113 -8.35 22.08 -1.00
C ASP A 113 -8.72 22.84 -2.28
N THR A 114 -8.05 22.53 -3.40
CA THR A 114 -8.15 23.32 -4.63
C THR A 114 -8.86 22.58 -5.76
N ALA A 115 -9.02 21.27 -5.67
CA ALA A 115 -9.74 20.47 -6.65
C ALA A 115 -11.25 20.79 -6.66
N GLY A 116 -11.88 20.66 -7.82
CA GLY A 116 -13.34 20.83 -7.95
C GLY A 116 -14.12 19.76 -7.17
N ALA A 117 -13.63 18.52 -7.21
CA ALA A 117 -14.08 17.41 -6.37
C ALA A 117 -12.90 16.51 -5.99
N VAL A 118 -13.03 15.83 -4.85
CA VAL A 118 -12.06 14.86 -4.33
C VAL A 118 -12.78 13.55 -4.04
N LEU A 119 -12.54 12.53 -4.87
CA LEU A 119 -13.00 11.17 -4.64
C LEU A 119 -11.91 10.38 -3.92
N VAL A 120 -12.23 9.74 -2.80
CA VAL A 120 -11.32 8.85 -2.07
C VAL A 120 -11.79 7.41 -2.24
N ILE A 121 -10.95 6.55 -2.81
CA ILE A 121 -11.19 5.12 -2.97
C ILE A 121 -10.18 4.39 -2.10
N ASP A 122 -10.63 3.69 -1.06
CA ASP A 122 -9.71 3.13 -0.06
C ASP A 122 -10.33 1.97 0.72
N HIS A 123 -9.50 1.03 1.17
CA HIS A 123 -9.91 -0.11 2.00
C HIS A 123 -9.35 -0.06 3.44
N HIS A 124 -8.63 1.00 3.81
CA HIS A 124 -8.10 1.15 5.15
C HIS A 124 -9.19 1.51 6.18
N ALA A 125 -9.32 0.69 7.24
CA ALA A 125 -10.18 0.99 8.39
C ALA A 125 -9.83 2.30 9.14
N THR A 126 -8.62 2.83 8.91
CA THR A 126 -8.13 4.08 9.51
C THR A 126 -8.50 5.32 8.70
N ASN A 127 -9.21 5.17 7.57
CA ASN A 127 -9.57 6.30 6.73
C ASN A 127 -10.56 7.24 7.46
N GLY A 128 -10.14 8.49 7.64
CA GLY A 128 -10.91 9.51 8.34
C GLY A 128 -11.82 10.37 7.45
N GLY A 129 -11.87 10.12 6.15
CA GLY A 129 -12.75 10.81 5.19
C GLY A 129 -12.34 12.25 4.86
N PHE A 130 -11.20 12.45 4.17
CA PHE A 130 -10.72 13.81 3.82
C PHE A 130 -11.19 14.34 2.46
N GLY A 131 -11.82 13.51 1.62
CA GLY A 131 -12.38 13.91 0.33
C GLY A 131 -13.77 14.52 0.39
N THR A 132 -14.30 14.92 -0.76
CA THR A 132 -15.71 15.36 -0.91
C THR A 132 -16.65 14.18 -1.20
N HIS A 133 -16.11 13.09 -1.76
CA HIS A 133 -16.81 11.84 -2.03
C HIS A 133 -15.94 10.67 -1.57
N HIS A 134 -16.57 9.58 -1.12
CA HIS A 134 -15.88 8.44 -0.52
C HIS A 134 -16.46 7.15 -1.09
N LEU A 135 -15.57 6.27 -1.54
CA LEU A 135 -15.85 4.88 -1.86
C LEU A 135 -14.91 4.05 -0.99
N VAL A 136 -15.29 3.87 0.28
CA VAL A 136 -14.43 3.28 1.31
C VAL A 136 -15.08 2.04 1.90
N ASP A 137 -14.44 0.88 1.72
CA ASP A 137 -14.87 -0.37 2.34
C ASP A 137 -13.69 -1.07 3.04
N ALA A 138 -13.69 -1.00 4.37
CA ALA A 138 -12.70 -1.65 5.21
C ALA A 138 -12.77 -3.20 5.18
N GLY A 139 -13.82 -3.76 4.59
CA GLY A 139 -13.98 -5.18 4.34
C GLY A 139 -13.29 -5.69 3.08
N ALA A 140 -12.91 -4.79 2.16
CA ALA A 140 -12.21 -5.17 0.93
C ALA A 140 -10.74 -5.53 1.21
N GLU A 141 -10.25 -6.56 0.53
CA GLU A 141 -8.88 -7.06 0.75
C GLU A 141 -7.80 -6.26 0.00
N ALA A 142 -8.21 -5.34 -0.89
CA ALA A 142 -7.36 -4.40 -1.62
C ALA A 142 -8.23 -3.27 -2.20
N THR A 143 -7.67 -2.07 -2.38
CA THR A 143 -8.28 -0.97 -3.15
C THR A 143 -8.57 -1.40 -4.60
N ALA A 144 -7.77 -2.30 -5.18
CA ALA A 144 -8.02 -2.89 -6.50
C ALA A 144 -9.40 -3.58 -6.63
N VAL A 145 -9.94 -4.12 -5.53
CA VAL A 145 -11.30 -4.70 -5.53
C VAL A 145 -12.34 -3.60 -5.77
N LEU A 146 -12.20 -2.46 -5.08
CA LEU A 146 -13.12 -1.33 -5.19
C LEU A 146 -13.05 -0.68 -6.57
N VAL A 147 -11.85 -0.58 -7.14
CA VAL A 147 -11.69 -0.10 -8.52
C VAL A 147 -12.37 -1.04 -9.50
N LEU A 148 -12.25 -2.37 -9.36
CA LEU A 148 -12.95 -3.30 -10.25
C LEU A 148 -14.47 -3.11 -10.19
N GLU A 149 -15.05 -2.95 -9.00
CA GLU A 149 -16.49 -2.67 -8.85
C GLU A 149 -16.88 -1.34 -9.51
N LEU A 150 -16.05 -0.30 -9.38
CA LEU A 150 -16.27 0.98 -10.05
C LEU A 150 -16.20 0.88 -11.58
N LEU A 151 -15.30 0.06 -12.11
CA LEU A 151 -15.23 -0.20 -13.56
C LEU A 151 -16.47 -0.93 -14.07
N ASP A 152 -17.01 -1.87 -13.28
CA ASP A 152 -18.26 -2.57 -13.59
C ASP A 152 -19.45 -1.61 -13.63
N GLU A 153 -19.56 -0.71 -12.64
CA GLU A 153 -20.62 0.31 -12.59
C GLU A 153 -20.49 1.32 -13.75
N LEU A 154 -19.27 1.63 -14.18
CA LEU A 154 -19.01 2.46 -15.36
C LEU A 154 -19.23 1.73 -16.70
N GLU A 155 -19.54 0.43 -16.66
CA GLU A 155 -19.67 -0.48 -17.81
C GLU A 155 -18.41 -0.50 -18.70
N ILE A 156 -17.23 -0.37 -18.09
CA ILE A 156 -15.95 -0.39 -18.82
C ILE A 156 -15.46 -1.83 -18.94
N PRO A 157 -15.17 -2.33 -20.16
CA PRO A 157 -14.68 -3.68 -20.34
C PRO A 157 -13.29 -3.84 -19.73
N LEU A 158 -13.06 -4.98 -19.11
CA LEU A 158 -11.77 -5.34 -18.53
C LEU A 158 -10.84 -5.90 -19.62
N ASP A 159 -9.79 -5.17 -19.97
CA ASP A 159 -8.70 -5.63 -20.82
C ASP A 159 -7.47 -6.07 -20.01
N GLU A 160 -6.49 -6.68 -20.66
CA GLU A 160 -5.28 -7.18 -19.98
C GLU A 160 -4.51 -6.08 -19.24
N PRO A 161 -4.23 -4.90 -19.82
CA PRO A 161 -3.50 -3.84 -19.11
C PRO A 161 -4.19 -3.40 -17.81
N ILE A 162 -5.50 -3.17 -17.84
CA ILE A 162 -6.29 -2.82 -16.66
C ILE A 162 -6.28 -4.00 -15.67
N ALA A 163 -6.54 -5.22 -16.14
CA ALA A 163 -6.59 -6.40 -15.30
C ALA A 163 -5.26 -6.70 -14.61
N ARG A 164 -4.13 -6.48 -15.28
CA ARG A 164 -2.78 -6.68 -14.72
C ARG A 164 -2.50 -5.69 -13.60
N CYS A 165 -2.91 -4.43 -13.75
CA CYS A 165 -2.80 -3.44 -12.69
C CYS A 165 -3.63 -3.80 -11.46
N LEU A 166 -4.88 -4.24 -11.67
CA LEU A 166 -5.74 -4.71 -10.58
C LEU A 166 -5.20 -5.99 -9.93
N TYR A 167 -4.66 -6.91 -10.72
CA TYR A 167 -4.08 -8.16 -10.22
C TYR A 167 -2.84 -7.89 -9.37
N ALA A 168 -2.01 -6.92 -9.77
CA ALA A 168 -0.84 -6.49 -9.01
C ALA A 168 -1.21 -6.02 -7.59
N GLY A 169 -2.24 -5.17 -7.46
CA GLY A 169 -2.78 -4.80 -6.16
C GLY A 169 -3.30 -5.99 -5.39
N LEU A 170 -4.20 -6.76 -6.00
CA LEU A 170 -4.85 -7.90 -5.36
C LEU A 170 -3.85 -8.94 -4.83
N VAL A 171 -2.83 -9.31 -5.62
CA VAL A 171 -1.87 -10.34 -5.23
C VAL A 171 -0.93 -9.87 -4.13
N THR A 172 -0.56 -8.59 -4.09
CA THR A 172 0.35 -8.06 -3.08
C THR A 172 -0.37 -7.88 -1.74
N ASP A 173 -1.56 -7.29 -1.77
CA ASP A 173 -2.32 -6.94 -0.56
C ASP A 173 -2.97 -8.13 0.15
N THR A 174 -3.17 -9.22 -0.58
CA THR A 174 -3.57 -10.52 0.00
C THR A 174 -2.39 -11.40 0.41
N SER A 175 -1.16 -10.89 0.29
CA SER A 175 0.08 -11.65 0.52
C SER A 175 0.15 -12.93 -0.31
N CYS A 176 0.09 -12.79 -1.64
CA CYS A 176 0.01 -13.86 -2.62
C CYS A 176 -1.19 -14.79 -2.35
N PHE A 177 -2.36 -14.20 -2.10
CA PHE A 177 -3.60 -14.91 -1.77
C PHE A 177 -3.60 -15.74 -0.48
N ARG A 178 -2.53 -15.71 0.33
CA ARG A 178 -2.48 -16.48 1.60
C ARG A 178 -3.52 -16.02 2.60
N ARG A 179 -3.96 -14.76 2.51
CA ARG A 179 -5.00 -14.18 3.36
C ARG A 179 -6.33 -13.98 2.63
N ALA A 180 -6.40 -14.36 1.36
CA ALA A 180 -7.55 -14.07 0.51
C ALA A 180 -8.78 -14.91 0.86
N ASP A 181 -9.95 -14.30 0.75
CA ASP A 181 -11.22 -14.99 0.84
C ASP A 181 -11.67 -15.60 -0.52
N PRO A 182 -12.72 -16.43 -0.55
CA PRO A 182 -13.22 -17.02 -1.80
C PRO A 182 -13.65 -16.00 -2.86
N GLY A 183 -14.14 -14.83 -2.44
CA GLY A 183 -14.55 -13.74 -3.34
C GLY A 183 -13.35 -13.16 -4.07
N THR A 184 -12.26 -12.92 -3.34
CA THR A 184 -10.99 -12.46 -3.93
C THR A 184 -10.38 -13.47 -4.90
N HIS A 185 -10.48 -14.77 -4.62
CA HIS A 185 -10.09 -15.79 -5.59
C HIS A 185 -10.96 -15.77 -6.86
N ALA A 186 -12.26 -15.48 -6.75
CA ALA A 186 -13.13 -15.31 -7.91
C ALA A 186 -12.76 -14.07 -8.73
N ILE A 187 -12.42 -12.96 -8.07
CA ILE A 187 -11.87 -11.76 -8.72
C ILE A 187 -10.58 -12.13 -9.46
N ALA A 188 -9.62 -12.79 -8.80
CA ALA A 188 -8.38 -13.22 -9.43
C ALA A 188 -8.64 -14.06 -10.69
N ALA A 189 -9.56 -15.02 -10.64
CA ALA A 189 -9.94 -15.83 -11.80
C ALA A 189 -10.51 -14.97 -12.95
N ARG A 190 -11.28 -13.94 -12.64
CA ARG A 190 -11.78 -12.97 -13.63
C ARG A 190 -10.65 -12.15 -14.25
N LEU A 191 -9.70 -11.66 -13.46
CA LEU A 191 -8.54 -10.93 -13.97
C LEU A 191 -7.66 -11.81 -14.88
N LEU A 192 -7.45 -13.07 -14.51
CA LEU A 192 -6.75 -14.05 -15.35
C LEU A 192 -7.48 -14.33 -16.67
N THR A 193 -8.82 -14.38 -16.63
CA THR A 193 -9.65 -14.54 -17.83
C THR A 193 -9.48 -13.36 -18.80
N ALA A 194 -9.20 -12.15 -18.29
CA ALA A 194 -8.90 -10.97 -19.10
C ALA A 194 -7.48 -10.96 -19.71
N GLY A 195 -6.65 -11.97 -19.41
CA GLY A 195 -5.36 -12.20 -20.08
C GLY A 195 -4.13 -11.96 -19.21
N VAL A 196 -4.29 -11.71 -17.91
CA VAL A 196 -3.14 -11.53 -16.99
C VAL A 196 -2.27 -12.79 -16.95
N ASP A 197 -0.97 -12.62 -17.13
CA ASP A 197 0.04 -13.63 -16.80
C ASP A 197 0.45 -13.48 -15.32
N PRO A 198 -0.02 -14.38 -14.43
CA PRO A 198 0.25 -14.26 -13.00
C PRO A 198 1.73 -14.48 -12.68
N ASP A 199 2.42 -15.37 -13.39
CA ASP A 199 3.84 -15.66 -13.13
C ASP A 199 4.71 -14.48 -13.53
N ALA A 200 4.50 -13.92 -14.72
CA ALA A 200 5.23 -12.74 -15.17
C ALA A 200 4.98 -11.54 -14.24
N THR A 201 3.72 -11.30 -13.88
CA THR A 201 3.32 -10.17 -13.01
C THR A 201 3.93 -10.31 -11.61
N THR A 202 3.78 -11.48 -10.97
CA THR A 202 4.31 -11.68 -9.61
C THR A 202 5.83 -11.71 -9.56
N ARG A 203 6.49 -12.30 -10.56
CA ARG A 203 7.95 -12.35 -10.64
C ARG A 203 8.57 -10.96 -10.64
N GLU A 204 8.01 -10.05 -11.42
CA GLU A 204 8.50 -8.66 -11.51
C GLU A 204 8.23 -7.89 -10.21
N LEU A 205 7.06 -8.09 -9.61
CA LEU A 205 6.65 -7.40 -8.39
C LEU A 205 7.39 -7.87 -7.14
N LEU A 206 7.63 -9.18 -7.01
CA LEU A 206 7.99 -9.81 -5.73
C LEU A 206 9.31 -10.57 -5.74
N ASP A 207 9.69 -11.19 -6.86
CA ASP A 207 10.75 -12.20 -6.88
C ASP A 207 12.03 -11.75 -7.61
N THR A 208 12.08 -10.51 -8.11
CA THR A 208 13.22 -9.99 -8.89
C THR A 208 14.07 -9.01 -8.08
N HIS A 209 15.27 -9.46 -7.69
CA HIS A 209 16.27 -8.65 -6.99
C HIS A 209 17.65 -8.70 -7.66
N PRO A 210 18.45 -7.61 -7.60
CA PRO A 210 19.84 -7.62 -8.04
C PRO A 210 20.70 -8.52 -7.15
N PHE A 211 21.79 -9.08 -7.68
CA PHE A 211 22.67 -9.99 -6.93
C PHE A 211 23.17 -9.42 -5.58
N GLY A 212 23.42 -8.11 -5.52
CA GLY A 212 23.85 -7.44 -4.28
C GLY A 212 22.85 -7.58 -3.12
N TRP A 213 21.57 -7.82 -3.41
CA TRP A 213 20.55 -8.11 -2.40
C TRP A 213 20.90 -9.35 -1.58
N LEU A 214 21.46 -10.39 -2.19
CA LEU A 214 21.86 -11.61 -1.49
C LEU A 214 22.99 -11.33 -0.48
N ALA A 215 23.95 -10.48 -0.84
CA ALA A 215 25.03 -10.08 0.05
C ALA A 215 24.51 -9.23 1.22
N MET A 216 23.62 -8.27 0.94
CA MET A 216 22.93 -7.47 1.96
C MET A 216 22.14 -8.37 2.92
N LEU A 217 21.37 -9.33 2.41
CA LEU A 217 20.64 -10.29 3.24
C LEU A 217 21.57 -11.08 4.16
N GLY A 218 22.69 -11.59 3.66
CA GLY A 218 23.66 -12.29 4.50
C GLY A 218 24.16 -11.44 5.67
N ALA A 219 24.49 -10.17 5.40
CA ALA A 219 24.94 -9.23 6.43
C ALA A 219 23.84 -8.89 7.44
N VAL A 220 22.64 -8.55 6.96
CA VAL A 220 21.50 -8.12 7.79
C VAL A 220 20.96 -9.28 8.62
N LEU A 221 20.80 -10.47 8.04
CA LEU A 221 20.32 -11.65 8.78
C LEU A 221 21.35 -12.13 9.81
N GLY A 222 22.65 -11.96 9.55
CA GLY A 222 23.71 -12.22 10.54
C GLY A 222 23.64 -11.33 11.78
N ARG A 223 22.96 -10.17 11.70
CA ARG A 223 22.72 -9.26 12.83
C ARG A 223 21.41 -9.54 13.56
N ALA A 224 20.58 -10.45 13.07
CA ALA A 224 19.29 -10.71 13.68
C ALA A 224 19.42 -11.15 15.15
N ARG A 225 18.48 -10.72 15.98
CA ARG A 225 18.38 -11.08 17.41
C ARG A 225 16.96 -11.52 17.71
N PHE A 226 16.86 -12.56 18.54
CA PHE A 226 15.59 -13.06 19.04
C PHE A 226 15.50 -12.79 20.55
N GLU A 227 14.37 -12.22 20.97
CA GLU A 227 14.07 -11.83 22.34
C GLU A 227 12.76 -12.51 22.80
N PRO A 228 12.83 -13.69 23.43
CA PRO A 228 11.62 -14.47 23.77
C PRO A 228 10.72 -13.78 24.80
N ALA A 229 11.29 -12.96 25.70
CA ALA A 229 10.53 -12.26 26.74
C ALA A 229 9.88 -10.95 26.26
N SER A 230 10.29 -10.43 25.11
CA SER A 230 9.75 -9.21 24.52
C SER A 230 8.35 -9.43 23.93
N ALA A 231 7.66 -8.34 23.57
CA ALA A 231 6.28 -8.37 23.06
C ALA A 231 5.32 -9.16 23.97
N GLN A 232 5.33 -8.85 25.28
CA GLN A 232 4.50 -9.51 26.30
C GLN A 232 4.77 -11.02 26.43
N GLY A 233 6.03 -11.44 26.22
CA GLY A 233 6.44 -12.85 26.26
C GLY A 233 6.03 -13.65 25.02
N LEU A 234 5.63 -12.98 23.94
CA LEU A 234 5.26 -13.59 22.66
C LEU A 234 6.43 -13.67 21.67
N GLY A 235 7.58 -13.10 22.05
CA GLY A 235 8.79 -13.12 21.24
C GLY A 235 8.86 -11.98 20.23
N LEU A 236 10.02 -11.33 20.20
CA LEU A 236 10.39 -10.32 19.20
C LEU A 236 11.63 -10.82 18.46
N VAL A 237 11.58 -10.87 17.14
CA VAL A 237 12.78 -10.97 16.30
C VAL A 237 13.04 -9.61 15.68
N HIS A 238 14.29 -9.16 15.69
CA HIS A 238 14.64 -7.90 15.04
C HIS A 238 16.01 -7.95 14.37
N THR A 239 16.20 -7.03 13.43
CA THR A 239 17.50 -6.77 12.81
C THR A 239 17.61 -5.30 12.40
N THR A 240 18.82 -4.89 12.02
CA THR A 240 19.14 -3.54 11.56
C THR A 240 19.72 -3.58 10.15
N VAL A 241 19.17 -2.74 9.27
CA VAL A 241 19.74 -2.43 7.95
C VAL A 241 20.47 -1.09 8.06
N ARG A 242 21.77 -1.07 7.78
CA ARG A 242 22.59 0.14 7.75
C ARG A 242 22.69 0.69 6.34
N LEU A 243 22.96 1.99 6.19
CA LEU A 243 23.19 2.61 4.87
C LEU A 243 24.34 1.95 4.10
N ALA A 244 25.35 1.44 4.82
CA ALA A 244 26.45 0.70 4.23
C ALA A 244 26.03 -0.63 3.58
N ASP A 245 24.93 -1.23 4.06
CA ASP A 245 24.41 -2.49 3.50
C ASP A 245 23.64 -2.25 2.19
N THR A 246 23.17 -1.02 1.94
CA THR A 246 22.23 -0.69 0.86
C THR A 246 22.90 -0.07 -0.37
N VAL A 247 24.24 -0.03 -0.41
CA VAL A 247 24.99 0.60 -1.50
C VAL A 247 24.69 -0.11 -2.83
N GLY A 248 24.17 0.65 -3.80
CA GLY A 248 23.80 0.12 -5.11
C GLY A 248 22.53 -0.72 -5.14
N LEU A 249 21.78 -0.76 -4.03
CA LEU A 249 20.48 -1.41 -3.93
C LEU A 249 19.36 -0.39 -3.92
N ARG A 250 18.18 -0.83 -4.36
CA ARG A 250 16.99 0.01 -4.38
C ARG A 250 16.30 -0.06 -3.02
N ARG A 251 15.32 0.82 -2.79
CA ARG A 251 14.54 0.83 -1.56
C ARG A 251 13.76 -0.49 -1.41
N GLU A 252 13.28 -1.04 -2.52
CA GLU A 252 12.54 -2.28 -2.62
C GLU A 252 13.29 -3.46 -1.98
N GLU A 253 14.61 -3.55 -2.21
CA GLU A 253 15.46 -4.56 -1.57
C GLU A 253 15.52 -4.42 -0.05
N VAL A 254 15.51 -3.19 0.46
CA VAL A 254 15.54 -2.89 1.89
C VAL A 254 14.20 -3.22 2.54
N GLU A 255 13.10 -2.91 1.88
CA GLU A 255 11.75 -3.17 2.39
C GLU A 255 11.43 -4.68 2.40
N SER A 256 11.98 -5.47 1.48
CA SER A 256 11.74 -6.93 1.43
C SER A 256 12.37 -7.72 2.60
N VAL A 257 13.30 -7.12 3.34
CA VAL A 257 13.97 -7.77 4.50
C VAL A 257 12.94 -8.22 5.55
N VAL A 258 11.90 -7.41 5.80
CA VAL A 258 10.91 -7.73 6.85
C VAL A 258 10.13 -9.00 6.53
N ASP A 259 9.95 -9.33 5.25
CA ASP A 259 9.25 -10.54 4.82
C ASP A 259 10.02 -11.83 5.10
N LEU A 260 11.34 -11.75 5.17
CA LEU A 260 12.19 -12.87 5.61
C LEU A 260 12.22 -12.95 7.13
N VAL A 261 12.43 -11.82 7.81
CA VAL A 261 12.55 -11.78 9.28
C VAL A 261 11.26 -12.25 9.97
N ARG A 262 10.08 -11.92 9.42
CA ARG A 262 8.79 -12.37 9.98
C ARG A 262 8.54 -13.88 9.91
N THR A 263 9.38 -14.64 9.22
CA THR A 263 9.24 -16.10 9.11
C THR A 263 9.72 -16.85 10.36
N THR A 264 10.43 -16.19 11.29
CA THR A 264 10.89 -16.79 12.54
C THR A 264 9.72 -17.41 13.31
N SER A 265 9.76 -18.72 13.54
CA SER A 265 8.62 -19.47 14.08
C SER A 265 8.28 -19.10 15.53
N GLU A 266 9.30 -18.75 16.30
CA GLU A 266 9.27 -18.51 17.75
C GLU A 266 8.88 -17.08 18.13
N ALA A 267 8.86 -16.14 17.17
CA ALA A 267 8.51 -14.75 17.41
C ALA A 267 7.09 -14.44 16.92
N GLU A 268 6.29 -13.76 17.73
CA GLU A 268 5.02 -13.16 17.31
C GLU A 268 5.24 -11.90 16.48
N VAL A 269 6.26 -11.11 16.83
CA VAL A 269 6.56 -9.82 16.21
C VAL A 269 7.93 -9.84 15.55
N ALA A 270 8.00 -9.31 14.34
CA ALA A 270 9.24 -9.01 13.63
C ALA A 270 9.41 -7.50 13.44
N ALA A 271 10.63 -7.01 13.67
CA ALA A 271 11.00 -5.62 13.45
C ALA A 271 12.25 -5.50 12.57
N VAL A 272 12.23 -4.60 11.59
CA VAL A 272 13.42 -4.24 10.81
C VAL A 272 13.66 -2.74 10.97
N VAL A 273 14.80 -2.39 11.57
CA VAL A 273 15.21 -1.02 11.87
C VAL A 273 16.15 -0.55 10.76
N LYS A 274 15.71 0.38 9.93
CA LYS A 274 16.40 0.79 8.68
C LYS A 274 16.98 2.19 8.85
N GLU A 275 18.28 2.33 8.66
CA GLU A 275 18.98 3.61 8.76
C GLU A 275 18.55 4.52 7.59
N ALA A 276 17.98 5.68 7.91
CA ALA A 276 17.48 6.66 6.95
C ALA A 276 18.34 7.95 6.92
N GLY A 277 19.31 8.06 7.83
CA GLY A 277 20.22 9.18 7.98
C GLY A 277 20.98 9.07 9.30
N PRO A 278 21.86 10.03 9.62
CA PRO A 278 22.53 10.09 10.91
C PRO A 278 21.49 10.10 12.05
N ASP A 279 21.54 9.09 12.91
CA ASP A 279 20.62 8.89 14.04
C ASP A 279 19.13 8.95 13.66
N ARG A 280 18.78 8.58 12.42
CA ARG A 280 17.40 8.56 11.94
C ARG A 280 17.05 7.20 11.37
N TRP A 281 15.89 6.69 11.75
CA TRP A 281 15.47 5.32 11.49
C TRP A 281 14.05 5.26 10.94
N ALA A 282 13.82 4.34 10.01
CA ALA A 282 12.51 3.88 9.62
C ALA A 282 12.34 2.44 10.11
N VAL A 283 11.27 2.15 10.84
CA VAL A 283 11.02 0.84 11.44
C VAL A 283 9.82 0.20 10.75
N SER A 284 10.01 -1.01 10.22
CA SER A 284 8.92 -1.86 9.72
C SER A 284 8.59 -2.93 10.75
N LEU A 285 7.30 -3.06 11.08
CA LEU A 285 6.77 -4.06 12.01
C LEU A 285 5.86 -5.05 11.28
N ARG A 286 5.95 -6.31 11.67
CA ARG A 286 5.02 -7.37 11.28
C ARG A 286 4.64 -8.17 12.51
N ALA A 287 3.36 -8.46 12.68
CA ALA A 287 2.87 -9.44 13.65
C ALA A 287 2.25 -10.64 12.92
N LYS A 288 2.27 -11.81 13.55
CA LYS A 288 1.60 -12.98 13.00
C LYS A 288 0.09 -12.84 13.12
N GLN A 289 -0.41 -12.69 14.35
CA GLN A 289 -1.84 -12.78 14.62
C GLN A 289 -2.30 -12.05 15.88
N ARG A 290 -1.53 -12.12 16.97
CA ARG A 290 -2.02 -11.87 18.34
C ARG A 290 -1.89 -10.44 18.79
N LEU A 291 -0.94 -9.68 18.25
CA LEU A 291 -0.60 -8.36 18.76
C LEU A 291 -0.84 -7.29 17.69
N ASP A 292 -1.43 -6.16 18.09
CA ASP A 292 -1.66 -5.02 17.22
C ASP A 292 -0.41 -4.14 17.11
N VAL A 293 0.35 -4.30 16.01
CA VAL A 293 1.55 -3.50 15.77
C VAL A 293 1.24 -2.08 15.29
N SER A 294 0.03 -1.80 14.81
CA SER A 294 -0.38 -0.44 14.42
C SER A 294 -0.50 0.47 15.63
N ALA A 295 -1.04 -0.05 16.74
CA ALA A 295 -1.11 0.68 18.01
C ALA A 295 0.29 1.01 18.55
N ALA A 296 1.24 0.07 18.45
CA ALA A 296 2.63 0.33 18.84
C ALA A 296 3.29 1.39 17.96
N ALA A 297 3.07 1.35 16.64
CA ALA A 297 3.61 2.34 15.71
C ALA A 297 3.01 3.75 15.92
N ALA A 298 1.72 3.82 16.30
CA ALA A 298 1.03 5.08 16.56
C ALA A 298 1.65 5.89 17.72
N GLU A 299 2.26 5.23 18.71
CA GLU A 299 3.00 5.91 19.79
C GLU A 299 4.19 6.75 19.27
N PHE A 300 4.68 6.45 18.07
CA PHE A 300 5.78 7.17 17.41
C PHE A 300 5.28 8.11 16.29
N GLY A 301 3.97 8.34 16.20
CA GLY A 301 3.36 9.09 15.09
C GLY A 301 3.37 8.31 13.76
N GLY A 302 3.62 7.00 13.79
CA GLY A 302 3.47 6.10 12.65
C GLY A 302 2.06 5.53 12.53
N GLY A 303 1.93 4.43 11.79
CA GLY A 303 0.64 3.75 11.57
C GLY A 303 0.73 2.54 10.64
N GLY A 304 -0.44 2.05 10.22
CA GLY A 304 -0.60 0.89 9.32
C GLY A 304 -1.76 0.01 9.74
N HIS A 305 -1.71 -1.26 9.37
CA HIS A 305 -2.68 -2.28 9.78
C HIS A 305 -2.25 -3.01 11.04
N ARG A 306 -3.22 -3.67 11.68
CA ARG A 306 -3.02 -4.48 12.90
C ARG A 306 -1.82 -5.42 12.84
N LEU A 307 -1.55 -6.03 11.68
CA LEU A 307 -0.46 -7.01 11.49
C LEU A 307 0.75 -6.47 10.73
N ALA A 308 0.68 -5.24 10.20
CA ALA A 308 1.73 -4.63 9.41
C ALA A 308 1.71 -3.11 9.57
N ALA A 309 2.70 -2.56 10.25
CA ALA A 309 2.78 -1.14 10.55
C ALA A 309 4.21 -0.64 10.45
N GLY A 310 4.39 0.69 10.50
CA GLY A 310 5.72 1.29 10.54
C GLY A 310 5.72 2.71 11.09
N PHE A 311 6.90 3.16 11.48
CA PHE A 311 7.12 4.51 12.01
C PHE A 311 8.53 4.99 11.71
N ALA A 312 8.75 6.30 11.88
CA ALA A 312 10.08 6.89 11.86
C ALA A 312 10.48 7.31 13.27
N ALA A 313 11.76 7.23 13.61
CA ALA A 313 12.28 7.63 14.92
C ALA A 313 13.71 8.17 14.79
N ASP A 314 14.06 9.08 15.71
CA ASP A 314 15.41 9.63 15.84
C ASP A 314 16.11 9.06 17.09
N GLY A 315 17.44 9.09 17.10
CA GLY A 315 18.29 8.56 18.17
C GLY A 315 19.15 7.38 17.75
N SER A 316 19.74 6.68 18.73
CA SER A 316 20.51 5.48 18.42
C SER A 316 19.58 4.29 18.09
N ALA A 317 20.07 3.32 17.31
CA ALA A 317 19.30 2.12 17.01
C ALA A 317 18.82 1.38 18.27
N GLU A 318 19.62 1.39 19.34
CA GLU A 318 19.27 0.73 20.60
C GLU A 318 18.17 1.51 21.34
N ASP A 319 18.22 2.84 21.35
CA ASP A 319 17.17 3.66 21.96
C ASP A 319 15.81 3.44 21.26
N VAL A 320 15.84 3.35 19.92
CA VAL A 320 14.64 3.05 19.12
C VAL A 320 14.10 1.67 19.44
N LEU A 321 14.96 0.65 19.54
CA LEU A 321 14.56 -0.71 19.94
C LEU A 321 14.00 -0.75 21.37
N ASP A 322 14.62 -0.05 22.31
CA ASP A 322 14.15 0.05 23.70
C ASP A 322 12.78 0.72 23.79
N ALA A 323 12.56 1.79 23.04
CA ALA A 323 11.26 2.43 22.95
C ALA A 323 10.23 1.48 22.34
N LEU A 324 10.58 0.78 21.25
CA LEU A 324 9.72 -0.21 20.61
C LEU A 324 9.34 -1.35 21.56
N ARG A 325 10.28 -1.90 22.32
CA ARG A 325 10.02 -2.95 23.33
C ARG A 325 8.95 -2.48 24.33
N ARG A 326 9.05 -1.24 24.80
CA ARG A 326 8.06 -0.64 25.72
C ARG A 326 6.68 -0.47 25.06
N ALA A 327 6.64 -0.02 23.81
CA ALA A 327 5.38 0.13 23.06
C ALA A 327 4.71 -1.23 22.82
N LEU A 328 5.46 -2.25 22.39
CA LEU A 328 4.95 -3.62 22.20
C LEU A 328 4.46 -4.25 23.51
N HIS A 329 5.03 -3.89 24.66
CA HIS A 329 4.53 -4.33 25.96
C HIS A 329 3.13 -3.77 26.29
N ARG A 330 2.78 -2.59 25.75
CA ARG A 330 1.46 -1.96 25.94
C ARG A 330 0.47 -2.24 24.81
N ALA A 331 0.96 -2.72 23.66
CA ALA A 331 0.14 -2.95 22.48
C ALA A 331 -1.04 -3.90 22.78
N PRO A 332 -2.26 -3.60 22.29
CA PRO A 332 -3.40 -4.47 22.46
C PRO A 332 -3.17 -5.87 21.89
N LEU A 333 -3.74 -6.87 22.56
CA LEU A 333 -3.93 -8.19 21.98
C LEU A 333 -5.21 -8.19 21.14
N ALA A 334 -5.18 -8.94 20.04
CA ALA A 334 -6.32 -9.17 19.14
C ALA A 334 -7.22 -10.31 19.63
#